data_AF-A0A7W1C4F3-F1
#
_entry.id   AF-A0A7W1C4F3-F1
#
_cell.length_a   1.000
_cell.length_b   1.000
_cell.length_c   1.000
_cell.angle_alpha   90.00
_cell.angle_beta   90.00
_cell.angle_gamma   90.00
#
_symmetry.space_group_name_H-M   'P 1'
#
loop_
_entity.id
_entity.type
_entity.pdbx_description
1 polymer ?
#
loop_
_entity_poly.entity_id
_entity_poly.type
_entity_poly.pdbx_seq_one_letter_code
_entity_poly.pdbx_strand_id
1 'polypeptide(L)'
;VIWYGNISEETHWMRLRLMDPWKGLTLTVVALMFFLPFFGLLSRAAKVYLPTMALFATCTVVGLWFHRYLEIYPSIYGVAAGLPFGIWEIAIGLGYVGLWGLCYISFMDAFPRMRVTLITSPYRDEVQVPVNPKTMEPLPAHE
;
A
#
# COMPACT_ATOMS: atom_id res chain seq x y z
N VAL A 1 -19.15 6.09 12.37
CA VAL A 1 -19.81 6.54 13.62
C VAL A 1 -19.92 8.05 13.69
N ILE A 2 -18.83 8.83 13.53
CA ILE A 2 -18.84 10.32 13.56
C ILE A 2 -19.93 10.93 12.66
N TRP A 3 -20.05 10.47 11.40
CA TRP A 3 -21.06 10.99 10.47
C TRP A 3 -22.50 10.75 10.93
N TYR A 4 -22.77 9.61 11.59
CA TYR A 4 -24.11 9.28 12.06
C TYR A 4 -24.51 10.11 13.29
N GLY A 5 -23.58 10.33 14.22
CA GLY A 5 -23.82 11.15 15.42
C GLY A 5 -23.82 12.66 15.14
N ASN A 6 -23.01 13.11 14.18
CA ASN A 6 -22.88 14.51 13.73
C ASN A 6 -22.78 15.54 14.88
N ILE A 7 -22.05 15.20 15.95
CA ILE A 7 -21.82 16.09 17.10
C ILE A 7 -20.75 17.12 16.71
N SER A 8 -20.99 18.40 17.03
CA SER A 8 -20.16 19.53 16.61
C SER A 8 -18.68 19.38 17.01
N GLU A 9 -18.43 18.82 18.17
CA GLU A 9 -17.13 18.64 18.79
C GLU A 9 -16.26 17.62 18.04
N GLU A 10 -16.88 16.57 17.46
CA GLU A 10 -16.17 15.47 16.80
C GLU A 10 -16.03 15.65 15.28
N THR A 11 -16.89 16.47 14.68
CA THR A 11 -16.99 16.60 13.21
C THR A 11 -15.92 17.49 12.60
N HIS A 12 -15.23 18.31 13.39
CA HIS A 12 -14.27 19.30 12.88
C HIS A 12 -13.15 18.68 12.02
N TRP A 13 -12.60 17.54 12.46
CA TRP A 13 -11.54 16.84 11.74
C TRP A 13 -12.02 16.34 10.36
N MET A 14 -13.20 15.72 10.31
CA MET A 14 -13.79 15.16 9.09
C MET A 14 -14.21 16.28 8.13
N ARG A 15 -14.78 17.36 8.67
CA ARG A 15 -15.27 18.51 7.91
C ARG A 15 -14.17 19.14 7.04
N LEU A 16 -12.98 19.35 7.61
CA LEU A 16 -11.84 19.89 6.87
C LEU A 16 -11.43 19.02 5.67
N ARG A 17 -11.60 17.70 5.76
CA ARG A 17 -11.15 16.73 4.74
C ARG A 17 -12.22 16.40 3.70
N LEU A 18 -13.48 16.67 4.02
CA LEU A 18 -14.64 16.41 3.14
C LEU A 18 -15.19 17.67 2.47
N MET A 19 -14.57 18.83 2.72
CA MET A 19 -14.86 20.09 2.03
C MET A 19 -13.72 20.50 1.10
N ASP A 20 -14.01 21.40 0.16
CA ASP A 20 -12.99 21.95 -0.73
C ASP A 20 -11.97 22.76 0.09
N PRO A 21 -10.67 22.70 -0.24
CA PRO A 21 -10.08 22.05 -1.43
C PRO A 21 -9.75 20.55 -1.28
N TRP A 22 -9.91 19.96 -0.09
CA TRP A 22 -9.40 18.62 0.25
C TRP A 22 -10.28 17.46 -0.22
N LYS A 23 -11.58 17.72 -0.40
CA LYS A 23 -12.60 16.72 -0.80
C LYS A 23 -12.17 15.88 -2.00
N GLY A 24 -11.64 16.51 -3.04
CA GLY A 24 -11.18 15.82 -4.26
C GLY A 24 -10.12 14.76 -3.95
N LEU A 25 -9.09 15.15 -3.19
CA LEU A 25 -8.00 14.25 -2.79
C LEU A 25 -8.50 13.12 -1.88
N THR A 26 -9.42 13.41 -0.96
CA THR A 26 -10.04 12.39 -0.10
C THR A 26 -10.76 11.33 -0.92
N LEU A 27 -11.52 11.71 -1.95
CA LEU A 27 -12.17 10.77 -2.86
C LEU A 27 -11.14 9.98 -3.70
N THR A 28 -10.06 10.62 -4.13
CA THR A 28 -8.95 9.94 -4.83
C THR A 28 -8.31 8.87 -3.96
N VAL A 29 -8.11 9.12 -2.66
CA VAL A 29 -7.58 8.12 -1.71
C VAL A 29 -8.51 6.92 -1.59
N VAL A 30 -9.83 7.15 -1.46
CA VAL A 30 -10.82 6.07 -1.45
C VAL A 30 -10.77 5.26 -2.75
N ALA A 31 -10.61 5.92 -3.90
CA ALA A 31 -10.48 5.24 -5.18
C ALA A 31 -9.20 4.38 -5.26
N LEU A 32 -8.04 4.93 -4.87
CA LEU A 32 -6.73 4.27 -4.96
C LEU A 32 -6.55 3.13 -3.97
N MET A 33 -7.08 3.27 -2.75
CA MET A 33 -6.88 2.27 -1.69
C MET A 33 -8.00 1.22 -1.61
N PHE A 34 -9.20 1.54 -2.09
CA PHE A 34 -10.34 0.63 -2.03
C PHE A 34 -10.85 0.25 -3.41
N PHE A 35 -11.46 1.17 -4.16
CA PHE A 35 -12.18 0.80 -5.39
C PHE A 35 -11.27 0.13 -6.44
N LEU A 36 -10.13 0.74 -6.77
CA LEU A 36 -9.21 0.19 -7.77
C LEU A 36 -8.66 -1.19 -7.38
N PRO A 37 -8.01 -1.37 -6.22
CA PRO A 37 -7.49 -2.69 -5.84
C PRO A 37 -8.61 -3.70 -5.59
N PHE A 38 -9.76 -3.32 -5.01
CA PHE A 38 -10.85 -4.25 -4.76
C PHE A 38 -11.39 -4.84 -6.06
N PHE A 39 -11.87 -4.01 -6.99
CA PHE A 39 -12.44 -4.50 -8.24
C PHE A 39 -11.36 -5.06 -9.19
N GLY A 40 -10.18 -4.45 -9.20
CA GLY A 40 -9.05 -4.89 -10.01
C GLY A 40 -8.51 -6.27 -9.62
N LEU A 41 -8.48 -6.56 -8.33
CA LEU A 41 -8.00 -7.84 -7.79
C LEU A 41 -9.12 -8.81 -7.42
N LEU A 42 -10.34 -8.68 -7.97
CA LEU A 42 -11.36 -9.74 -7.80
C LEU A 42 -10.95 -11.02 -8.54
N SER A 43 -10.38 -10.89 -9.74
CA SER A 43 -10.03 -12.04 -10.58
C SER A 43 -8.73 -12.73 -10.14
N ARG A 44 -8.65 -14.06 -10.33
CA ARG A 44 -7.39 -14.81 -10.15
C ARG A 44 -6.31 -14.34 -11.12
N ALA A 45 -6.68 -14.09 -12.37
CA ALA A 45 -5.73 -13.69 -13.41
C ALA A 45 -5.00 -12.40 -13.03
N ALA A 46 -5.71 -11.38 -12.52
CA ALA A 46 -5.10 -10.13 -12.09
C ALA A 46 -4.14 -10.28 -10.90
N LYS A 47 -4.38 -11.26 -10.02
CA LYS A 47 -3.52 -11.54 -8.86
C LYS A 47 -2.23 -12.28 -9.22
N VAL A 48 -2.28 -13.16 -10.23
CA VAL A 48 -1.15 -14.00 -10.62
C VAL A 48 -0.29 -13.33 -11.69
N TYR A 49 -0.89 -12.47 -12.52
CA TYR A 49 -0.15 -11.72 -13.53
C TYR A 49 0.60 -10.54 -12.90
N LEU A 50 1.94 -10.60 -12.96
CA LEU A 50 2.82 -9.66 -12.26
C LEU A 50 2.54 -8.18 -12.60
N PRO A 51 2.36 -7.77 -13.87
CA PRO A 51 2.12 -6.36 -14.19
C PRO A 51 0.82 -5.81 -13.57
N THR A 52 -0.26 -6.58 -13.57
CA THR A 52 -1.53 -6.15 -12.96
C THR A 52 -1.42 -6.09 -11.44
N MET A 53 -0.77 -7.08 -10.83
CA MET A 53 -0.54 -7.09 -9.38
C MET A 53 0.33 -5.91 -8.95
N ALA A 54 1.42 -5.62 -9.68
CA ALA A 54 2.30 -4.50 -9.41
C ALA A 54 1.60 -3.15 -9.57
N LEU A 55 0.71 -3.01 -10.57
CA LEU A 55 -0.09 -1.81 -10.77
C LEU A 55 -0.98 -1.52 -9.55
N PHE A 56 -1.79 -2.50 -9.11
CA PHE A 56 -2.70 -2.29 -7.98
C PHE A 56 -1.95 -2.13 -6.63
N ALA A 57 -0.83 -2.81 -6.45
CA ALA A 57 0.05 -2.59 -5.31
C ALA A 57 0.59 -1.15 -5.29
N THR A 58 1.07 -0.65 -6.43
CA THR A 58 1.58 0.73 -6.55
C THR A 58 0.47 1.75 -6.33
N CYS A 59 -0.73 1.54 -6.89
CA CYS A 59 -1.89 2.39 -6.63
C CYS A 59 -2.19 2.50 -5.14
N THR A 60 -2.15 1.37 -4.41
CA THR A 60 -2.41 1.34 -2.97
C THR A 60 -1.32 2.07 -2.18
N VAL A 61 -0.04 1.92 -2.56
CA VAL A 61 1.09 2.63 -1.93
C VAL A 61 0.96 4.15 -2.12
N VAL A 62 0.65 4.60 -3.35
CA VAL A 62 0.42 6.02 -3.64
C VAL A 62 -0.81 6.55 -2.90
N GLY A 63 -1.89 5.76 -2.84
CA GLY A 63 -3.09 6.08 -2.07
C GLY A 63 -2.79 6.24 -0.57
N LEU A 64 -1.96 5.36 -0.01
CA LEU A 64 -1.53 5.45 1.38
C LEU A 64 -0.69 6.71 1.64
N TRP A 65 0.20 7.08 0.72
CA TRP A 65 0.97 8.33 0.83
C TRP A 65 0.06 9.56 0.87
N PHE A 66 -0.92 9.64 -0.03
CA PHE A 66 -1.93 10.71 0.00
C PHE A 66 -2.82 10.66 1.25
N HIS A 67 -3.12 9.48 1.78
CA HIS A 67 -3.85 9.35 3.04
C HIS A 67 -3.05 9.95 4.22
N ARG A 68 -1.74 9.67 4.31
CA ARG A 68 -0.89 10.27 5.37
C ARG A 68 -0.81 11.79 5.22
N TYR A 69 -0.73 12.27 3.98
CA TYR A 69 -0.78 13.69 3.68
C TYR A 69 -2.10 14.34 4.16
N LEU A 70 -3.25 13.71 3.88
CA LEU A 70 -4.58 14.16 4.34
C LEU A 70 -4.76 14.11 5.87
N GLU A 71 -4.08 13.21 6.57
CA GLU A 71 -4.17 13.17 8.03
C GLU A 71 -3.57 14.41 8.68
N ILE A 72 -2.52 14.99 8.08
CA ILE A 72 -1.72 16.05 8.69
C ILE A 72 -2.08 17.42 8.11
N TYR A 73 -2.03 17.58 6.80
CA TYR A 73 -2.05 18.89 6.15
C TYR A 73 -3.32 19.73 6.42
N PRO A 74 -4.55 19.18 6.33
CA PRO A 74 -5.76 19.96 6.60
C PRO A 74 -5.81 20.51 8.03
N SER A 75 -5.17 19.83 9.00
CA SER A 75 -5.10 20.30 10.38
C SER A 75 -4.15 21.48 10.56
N ILE A 76 -3.11 21.59 9.72
CA ILE A 76 -2.12 22.68 9.77
C ILE A 76 -2.67 23.92 9.07
N TYR A 77 -3.25 23.73 7.88
CA TYR A 77 -3.68 24.86 7.02
C TYR A 77 -5.12 25.32 7.29
N GLY A 78 -5.96 24.49 7.92
CA GLY A 78 -7.36 24.82 8.16
C GLY A 78 -8.10 25.16 6.87
N VAL A 79 -8.58 26.40 6.76
CA VAL A 79 -9.25 26.91 5.56
C VAL A 79 -8.19 27.39 4.56
N ALA A 80 -7.82 26.51 3.63
CA ALA A 80 -6.86 26.81 2.57
C ALA A 80 -7.57 27.28 1.29
N ALA A 81 -6.97 28.25 0.58
CA ALA A 81 -7.48 28.74 -0.71
C ALA A 81 -7.31 27.71 -1.86
N GLY A 82 -6.40 26.75 -1.69
CA GLY A 82 -6.12 25.68 -2.64
C GLY A 82 -5.37 24.54 -1.96
N LEU A 83 -5.18 23.43 -2.68
CA LEU A 83 -4.43 22.28 -2.17
C LEU A 83 -2.92 22.60 -2.15
N PRO A 84 -2.26 22.70 -0.98
CA PRO A 84 -0.84 23.00 -0.88
C PRO A 84 0.00 21.75 -1.21
N PHE A 85 0.08 21.42 -2.50
CA PHE A 85 0.86 20.29 -3.00
C PHE A 85 1.77 20.76 -4.13
N GLY A 86 3.07 20.57 -3.98
CA GLY A 86 4.07 21.05 -4.92
C GLY A 86 5.30 20.17 -5.00
N ILE A 87 6.41 20.79 -5.39
CA ILE A 87 7.67 20.07 -5.65
C ILE A 87 8.31 19.52 -4.38
N TRP A 88 8.09 20.15 -3.23
CA TRP A 88 8.71 19.77 -1.97
C TRP A 88 8.14 18.46 -1.42
N GLU A 89 6.83 18.26 -1.51
CA GLU A 89 6.15 17.04 -1.10
C GLU A 89 6.69 15.84 -1.91
N ILE A 90 6.85 16.04 -3.22
CA ILE A 90 7.41 15.03 -4.12
C ILE A 90 8.89 14.79 -3.82
N ALA A 91 9.70 15.83 -3.67
CA ALA A 91 11.13 15.72 -3.40
C ALA A 91 11.41 15.01 -2.08
N ILE A 92 10.66 15.35 -1.02
CA ILE A 92 10.75 14.70 0.28
C ILE A 92 10.31 13.23 0.18
N GLY A 93 9.19 12.96 -0.49
CA GLY A 93 8.70 11.60 -0.71
C GLY A 93 9.73 10.73 -1.42
N LEU A 94 10.27 11.21 -2.54
CA LEU A 94 11.32 10.51 -3.30
C LEU A 94 12.61 10.36 -2.49
N GLY A 95 13.00 11.38 -1.72
CA GLY A 95 14.17 11.32 -0.85
C GLY A 95 14.08 10.21 0.19
N TYR A 96 12.93 10.08 0.86
CA TYR A 96 12.70 9.01 1.84
C TYR A 96 12.58 7.63 1.18
N VAL A 97 11.93 7.51 0.02
CA VAL A 97 11.88 6.25 -0.73
C VAL A 97 13.29 5.82 -1.16
N GLY A 98 14.12 6.76 -1.60
CA GLY A 98 15.52 6.52 -1.96
C GLY A 98 16.35 6.06 -0.76
N LEU A 99 16.27 6.78 0.37
CA LEU A 99 16.98 6.42 1.59
C LEU A 99 16.56 5.04 2.11
N TRP A 100 15.25 4.79 2.18
CA TRP A 100 14.72 3.48 2.56
C TRP A 100 15.20 2.38 1.61
N GLY A 101 15.18 2.63 0.30
CA GLY A 101 15.64 1.69 -0.71
C GLY A 101 17.13 1.37 -0.55
N LEU A 102 17.98 2.37 -0.29
CA LEU A 102 19.40 2.18 -0.04
C LEU A 102 19.65 1.31 1.20
N CYS A 103 18.97 1.60 2.31
CA CYS A 103 19.06 0.80 3.53
C CYS A 103 18.57 -0.64 3.30
N TYR A 104 17.45 -0.80 2.60
CA TYR A 104 16.87 -2.11 2.30
C TYR A 104 17.80 -2.95 1.41
N ILE A 105 18.34 -2.37 0.33
CA ILE A 105 19.27 -3.07 -0.58
C ILE A 105 20.55 -3.44 0.16
N SER A 106 21.12 -2.52 0.92
CA SER A 106 22.34 -2.76 1.70
C SER A 106 22.15 -3.92 2.70
N PHE A 107 20.98 -4.00 3.34
CA PHE A 107 20.63 -5.13 4.19
C PHE A 107 20.46 -6.43 3.39
N MET A 108 19.76 -6.39 2.25
CA MET A 108 19.50 -7.56 1.41
C MET A 108 20.73 -8.08 0.64
N ASP A 109 21.80 -7.29 0.58
CA ASP A 109 23.11 -7.69 0.05
C ASP A 109 24.02 -8.26 1.15
N ALA A 110 23.84 -7.82 2.41
CA ALA A 110 24.58 -8.34 3.56
C ALA A 110 24.09 -9.71 4.04
N PHE A 111 22.81 -10.03 3.83
CA PHE A 111 22.18 -11.25 4.35
C PHE A 111 21.50 -12.10 3.26
N PRO A 112 21.45 -13.43 3.41
CA PRO A 112 20.73 -14.29 2.47
C PRO A 112 19.23 -13.96 2.47
N ARG A 113 18.70 -13.64 1.28
CA ARG A 113 17.29 -13.20 1.07
C ARG A 113 16.26 -14.31 1.28
N MET A 114 16.71 -15.57 1.24
CA MET A 114 15.91 -16.77 1.45
C MET A 114 16.39 -17.45 2.73
N ARG A 115 15.49 -18.10 3.48
CA ARG A 115 15.87 -18.87 4.67
C ARG A 115 16.58 -20.17 4.26
N VAL A 116 17.87 -20.05 3.94
CA VAL A 116 18.70 -21.18 3.45
C VAL A 116 18.67 -22.35 4.43
N THR A 117 18.75 -22.08 5.73
CA THR A 117 18.75 -23.10 6.79
C THR A 117 17.48 -23.96 6.81
N LEU A 118 16.33 -23.37 6.45
CA LEU A 118 15.05 -24.03 6.44
C LEU A 118 14.86 -24.90 5.18
N ILE A 119 15.38 -24.42 4.04
CA ILE A 119 15.40 -25.13 2.75
C ILE A 119 16.33 -26.36 2.81
N THR A 120 17.40 -26.28 3.61
CA THR A 120 18.33 -27.40 3.83
C THR A 120 17.92 -28.31 4.99
N SER A 121 16.80 -28.03 5.68
CA SER A 121 16.38 -28.85 6.82
C SER A 121 15.66 -30.13 6.38
N PRO A 122 15.62 -31.17 7.24
CA PRO A 122 14.81 -32.36 6.99
C PRO A 122 13.31 -32.07 6.76
N TYR A 123 12.81 -30.94 7.25
CA TYR A 123 11.40 -30.52 7.15
C TYR A 123 11.11 -29.56 5.98
N ARG A 124 11.99 -29.52 4.98
CA ARG A 124 11.86 -28.59 3.84
C ARG A 124 10.53 -28.70 3.08
N ASP A 125 9.93 -29.90 3.06
CA ASP A 125 8.71 -30.19 2.29
C ASP A 125 7.44 -29.63 2.98
N GLU A 126 7.48 -29.38 4.29
CA GLU A 126 6.41 -28.67 5.03
C GLU A 126 6.45 -27.16 4.79
N VAL A 127 7.61 -26.66 4.37
CA VAL A 127 7.91 -25.23 4.23
C VAL A 127 7.63 -24.77 2.80
N GLN A 128 7.87 -25.64 1.84
CA GLN A 128 7.51 -25.46 0.45
C GLN A 128 6.71 -26.68 0.01
N VAL A 129 5.38 -26.56 -0.07
CA VAL A 129 4.57 -27.58 -0.74
C VAL A 129 5.09 -27.67 -2.17
N PRO A 130 5.74 -28.77 -2.57
CA PRO A 130 6.27 -28.88 -3.92
C PRO A 130 5.08 -28.80 -4.86
N VAL A 131 4.92 -27.73 -5.61
CA VAL A 131 3.83 -27.56 -6.57
C VAL A 131 4.36 -27.76 -7.97
N ASN A 132 3.60 -28.45 -8.81
CA ASN A 132 3.95 -28.58 -10.21
C ASN A 132 4.01 -27.16 -10.84
N PRO A 133 5.14 -26.72 -11.41
CA PRO A 133 5.31 -25.36 -11.88
C PRO A 133 4.40 -24.99 -13.06
N LYS A 134 3.79 -25.97 -13.74
CA LYS A 134 2.86 -25.74 -14.85
C LYS A 134 1.39 -25.68 -14.40
N THR A 135 1.00 -26.48 -13.42
CA THR A 135 -0.41 -26.63 -13.00
C THR A 135 -0.70 -26.00 -11.64
N MET A 136 0.35 -25.68 -10.85
CA MET A 136 0.30 -25.19 -9.47
C MET A 136 -0.44 -26.14 -8.50
N GLU A 137 -0.58 -27.41 -8.89
CA GLU A 137 -1.15 -28.45 -8.03
C GLU A 137 -0.08 -28.96 -7.05
N PRO A 138 -0.44 -29.23 -5.77
CA PRO A 138 0.48 -29.87 -4.84
C PRO A 138 0.92 -31.21 -5.40
N LEU A 139 2.23 -31.41 -5.51
CA LEU A 139 2.79 -32.74 -5.74
C LEU A 139 2.45 -33.59 -4.52
N PRO A 140 2.06 -34.87 -4.71
CA PRO A 140 1.79 -35.75 -3.60
C PRO A 140 3.03 -35.79 -2.70
N ALA A 141 2.84 -35.46 -1.42
CA ALA A 141 3.87 -35.63 -0.41
C ALA A 141 4.27 -37.10 -0.42
N HIS A 142 5.46 -37.37 -0.95
CA HIS A 142 6.04 -38.69 -0.89
C HIS A 142 6.58 -38.83 0.54
N GLU A 143 6.11 -39.87 1.23
CA GLU A 143 6.57 -40.26 2.57
C GLU A 143 8.09 -40.54 2.57
#